data_AF-A0A941TLW2-F1
#
_entry.id   AF-A0A941TLW2-F1
#
_cell.length_a   1.000
_cell.length_b   1.000
_cell.length_c   1.000
_cell.angle_alpha   90.00
_cell.angle_beta   90.00
_cell.angle_gamma   90.00
#
_symmetry.space_group_name_H-M   'P 1'
#
loop_
_entity.id
_entity.type
_entity.pdbx_description
1 polymer ?
#
loop_
_entity_poly.entity_id
_entity_poly.type
_entity_poly.pdbx_seq_one_letter_code
_entity_poly.pdbx_strand_id
1 'polypeptide(L)'
;MDCPTCESMVEVYLDGELSAAEAVAFEQALDRCPDCRRRLEEARALSRLLRDLPAEPAPDLVRARVERDLRAAARPVAAGRRGSLRWMATAASLLVAASLGWMGGMLTTQQGREADELVSGYLRVASSEHPVDVVSSDRHTVKPWFAGRIDYAPPVYDLTTSGFPLLGGRVDIHDSRKVAVLVYGHNQHKVALTLWPAAEGNGTPVEMSRRNGFVLAQWRHGGFEMRAASDVQPTDMEAFAKAIDDAIDNDR
;
A
#
# COMPACT_ATOMS: atom_id res chain seq x y z
N MET A 1 -49.21 -30.45 -45.01
CA MET A 1 -49.30 -29.28 -45.93
C MET A 1 -50.27 -29.65 -47.03
N ASP A 2 -51.23 -28.79 -47.34
CA ASP A 2 -52.14 -28.96 -48.47
C ASP A 2 -51.52 -28.38 -49.76
N CYS A 3 -52.13 -28.67 -50.91
CA CYS A 3 -51.61 -28.23 -52.21
C CYS A 3 -51.51 -26.70 -52.33
N PRO A 4 -52.49 -25.89 -51.89
CA PRO A 4 -52.39 -24.43 -52.01
C PRO A 4 -51.25 -23.83 -51.17
N THR A 5 -51.02 -24.35 -49.96
CA THR A 5 -49.89 -23.90 -49.14
C THR A 5 -48.56 -24.29 -49.79
N CYS A 6 -48.45 -25.52 -50.29
CA CYS A 6 -47.26 -25.99 -51.00
C CYS A 6 -46.97 -25.13 -52.25
N GLU A 7 -48.00 -24.79 -53.03
CA GLU A 7 -47.87 -23.94 -54.21
C GLU A 7 -47.29 -22.56 -53.87
N SER A 8 -47.76 -21.93 -52.79
CA SER A 8 -47.28 -20.61 -52.36
C SER A 8 -45.81 -20.58 -51.91
N MET A 9 -45.25 -21.74 -51.53
CA MET A 9 -43.89 -21.87 -51.03
C MET A 9 -42.85 -22.13 -52.13
N VAL A 10 -43.27 -22.38 -53.37
CA VAL A 10 -42.36 -22.73 -54.49
C VAL A 10 -41.35 -21.62 -54.78
N GLU A 11 -41.80 -20.36 -54.87
CA GLU A 11 -40.93 -19.21 -55.17
C GLU A 11 -40.03 -18.88 -53.97
N VAL A 12 -40.59 -18.86 -52.77
CA VAL A 12 -39.86 -18.58 -51.52
C VAL A 12 -38.75 -19.61 -51.27
N TYR A 13 -39.00 -20.89 -51.58
CA TYR A 13 -37.98 -21.93 -51.52
C TYR A 13 -36.89 -21.73 -52.59
N LEU A 14 -37.25 -21.26 -53.79
CA LEU A 14 -36.29 -21.00 -54.86
C LEU A 14 -35.32 -19.86 -54.51
N ASP A 15 -35.82 -18.83 -53.82
CA ASP A 15 -35.02 -17.68 -53.37
C ASP A 15 -34.21 -17.98 -52.08
N GLY A 16 -34.43 -19.14 -51.46
CA GLY A 16 -33.71 -19.58 -50.26
C GLY A 16 -34.19 -18.87 -48.98
N GLU A 17 -35.39 -18.29 -48.99
CA GLU A 17 -35.93 -17.51 -47.88
C GLU A 17 -36.71 -18.33 -46.85
N LEU A 18 -36.95 -19.62 -47.13
CA LEU A 18 -37.55 -20.52 -46.14
C LEU A 18 -36.59 -20.82 -45.00
N SER A 19 -37.11 -20.85 -43.77
CA SER A 19 -36.35 -21.38 -42.64
C SER A 19 -36.04 -22.87 -42.86
N ALA A 20 -35.02 -23.39 -42.17
CA ALA A 20 -34.63 -24.80 -42.30
C ALA A 20 -35.79 -25.78 -42.02
N ALA A 21 -36.68 -25.45 -41.07
CA ALA A 21 -37.83 -26.27 -40.74
C ALA A 21 -38.90 -26.25 -41.84
N GLU A 22 -39.15 -25.09 -42.44
CA GLU A 22 -40.11 -24.92 -43.53
C GLU A 22 -39.62 -25.58 -44.82
N ALA A 23 -38.33 -25.49 -45.12
CA ALA A 23 -37.72 -26.15 -46.27
C ALA A 23 -37.90 -27.68 -46.20
N VAL A 24 -37.64 -28.30 -45.04
CA VAL A 24 -37.85 -29.75 -44.84
C VAL A 24 -39.33 -30.12 -44.99
N ALA A 25 -40.24 -29.34 -44.41
CA ALA A 25 -41.68 -29.59 -44.52
C ALA A 25 -42.20 -29.46 -45.96
N PHE A 26 -41.65 -28.50 -46.71
CA PHE A 26 -41.95 -28.29 -48.12
C PHE A 26 -41.43 -29.43 -48.99
N GLU A 27 -40.18 -29.88 -48.80
CA GLU A 27 -39.61 -31.02 -49.52
C GLU A 27 -40.43 -32.30 -49.30
N GLN A 28 -40.86 -32.56 -48.07
CA GLN A 28 -41.77 -33.68 -47.77
C GLN A 28 -43.15 -33.54 -48.43
N ALA A 29 -43.63 -32.31 -48.65
CA ALA A 29 -44.90 -32.06 -49.34
C ALA A 29 -44.78 -32.31 -50.86
N LEU A 30 -43.61 -32.03 -51.46
CA LEU A 30 -43.34 -32.31 -52.87
C LEU A 30 -43.41 -33.80 -53.21
N ASP A 31 -43.11 -34.69 -52.27
CA ASP A 31 -43.27 -36.14 -52.45
C ASP A 31 -44.73 -36.55 -52.68
N ARG A 32 -45.67 -35.78 -52.12
CA ARG A 32 -47.11 -36.08 -52.12
C ARG A 32 -47.91 -35.24 -53.11
N CYS A 33 -47.30 -34.23 -53.74
CA CYS A 33 -47.95 -33.35 -54.71
C CYS A 33 -47.12 -33.23 -56.02
N PRO A 34 -47.46 -34.03 -57.05
CA PRO A 34 -46.77 -33.98 -58.35
C PRO A 34 -46.84 -32.62 -59.06
N ASP A 35 -47.95 -31.88 -58.89
CA ASP A 35 -48.12 -30.56 -59.51
C ASP A 35 -47.16 -29.51 -58.95
N CYS A 36 -46.98 -29.48 -57.63
CA CYS A 36 -46.02 -28.56 -57.01
C CYS A 36 -44.58 -28.91 -57.37
N ARG A 37 -44.27 -30.20 -57.54
CA ARG A 37 -42.95 -30.65 -58.03
C ARG A 37 -42.67 -30.14 -59.45
N ARG A 38 -43.64 -30.32 -60.37
CA ARG A 38 -43.52 -29.82 -61.74
C ARG A 38 -43.32 -28.30 -61.78
N ARG A 39 -44.08 -27.55 -60.99
CA ARG A 39 -43.93 -26.09 -60.89
C ARG A 39 -42.55 -25.67 -60.39
N LEU A 40 -42.02 -26.35 -59.38
CA LEU A 40 -40.65 -26.08 -58.89
C LEU A 40 -39.60 -26.37 -59.96
N GLU A 41 -39.76 -27.43 -60.74
CA GLU A 41 -38.85 -27.76 -61.84
C GLU A 41 -38.93 -26.73 -62.97
N GLU A 42 -40.13 -26.31 -63.36
CA GLU A 42 -40.36 -25.22 -64.33
C GLU A 42 -39.73 -23.91 -63.87
N ALA A 43 -39.93 -23.52 -62.61
CA ALA A 43 -39.35 -22.32 -62.01
C ALA A 43 -37.80 -22.40 -61.95
N ARG A 44 -37.24 -23.56 -61.60
CA ARG A 44 -35.79 -23.80 -61.62
C ARG A 44 -35.23 -23.72 -63.04
N ALA A 45 -35.92 -24.28 -64.02
CA ALA A 45 -35.50 -24.22 -65.42
C ALA A 45 -35.49 -22.77 -65.94
N LEU A 46 -36.54 -22.00 -65.66
CA LEU A 46 -36.61 -20.58 -65.99
C LEU A 46 -35.50 -19.77 -65.31
N SER A 47 -35.27 -19.99 -64.01
CA SER A 47 -34.22 -19.32 -63.24
C SER A 47 -32.82 -19.60 -63.78
N ARG A 48 -32.56 -20.81 -64.31
CA ARG A 48 -31.29 -21.11 -64.99
C ARG A 48 -31.15 -20.35 -66.30
N LEU A 49 -32.19 -20.35 -67.13
CA LEU A 49 -32.19 -19.61 -68.40
C LEU A 49 -31.96 -18.10 -68.18
N LEU A 50 -32.56 -17.52 -67.15
CA LEU A 50 -32.35 -16.12 -66.79
C LEU A 50 -30.92 -15.85 -66.27
N ARG A 51 -30.33 -16.78 -65.52
CA ARG A 51 -28.95 -16.66 -65.02
C ARG A 51 -27.89 -16.77 -66.12
N ASP A 52 -28.18 -17.52 -67.18
CA ASP A 52 -27.28 -17.67 -68.33
C ASP A 52 -27.33 -16.47 -69.28
N LEU A 53 -28.25 -15.51 -69.07
CA LEU A 53 -28.24 -14.25 -69.81
C LEU A 53 -26.98 -13.45 -69.50
N PRO A 54 -26.40 -12.75 -70.49
CA PRO A 54 -25.25 -11.88 -70.26
C PRO A 54 -25.63 -10.78 -69.27
N ALA A 55 -24.93 -10.75 -68.13
CA ALA A 55 -25.09 -9.68 -67.15
C ALA A 55 -24.47 -8.39 -67.68
N GLU A 56 -25.21 -7.29 -67.62
CA GLU A 56 -24.63 -5.97 -67.86
C GLU A 56 -23.65 -5.61 -66.74
N PRO A 57 -22.47 -5.05 -67.08
CA PRO A 57 -21.54 -4.61 -66.06
C PRO A 57 -22.16 -3.48 -65.23
N ALA A 58 -22.14 -3.63 -63.90
CA ALA A 58 -22.55 -2.56 -63.00
C ALA A 58 -21.68 -1.30 -63.24
N PRO A 59 -22.26 -0.08 -63.17
CA PRO A 59 -21.50 1.17 -63.28
C PRO A 59 -20.37 1.24 -62.25
N ASP A 60 -19.22 1.78 -62.65
CA ASP A 60 -18.00 1.80 -61.83
C ASP A 60 -18.20 2.43 -60.43
N LEU A 61 -19.08 3.44 -60.34
CA LEU A 61 -19.43 4.09 -59.07
C LEU A 61 -20.08 3.13 -58.08
N VAL A 62 -20.92 2.21 -58.55
CA VAL A 62 -21.58 1.21 -57.70
C VAL A 62 -20.57 0.18 -57.22
N ARG A 63 -19.72 -0.32 -58.12
CA ARG A 63 -18.65 -1.26 -57.78
C ARG A 63 -17.70 -0.68 -56.74
N ALA A 64 -17.23 0.55 -56.96
CA ALA A 64 -16.33 1.23 -56.04
C ALA A 64 -16.95 1.47 -54.66
N ARG A 65 -18.26 1.74 -54.59
CA ARG A 65 -19.00 1.89 -53.32
C ARG A 65 -19.09 0.57 -52.57
N VAL A 66 -19.51 -0.51 -53.24
CA VAL A 66 -19.63 -1.84 -52.62
C VAL A 66 -18.28 -2.36 -52.12
N GLU A 67 -17.22 -2.21 -52.91
CA GLU A 67 -15.87 -2.60 -52.48
C GLU A 67 -15.40 -1.84 -51.24
N ARG A 68 -15.73 -0.54 -51.16
CA ARG A 68 -15.40 0.29 -49.99
C ARG A 68 -16.12 -0.21 -48.74
N ASP A 69 -17.42 -0.47 -48.87
CA ASP A 69 -18.25 -0.89 -47.75
C ASP A 69 -17.84 -2.28 -47.24
N LEU A 70 -17.50 -3.21 -48.15
CA LEU A 70 -16.94 -4.52 -47.80
C LEU A 70 -15.59 -4.42 -47.09
N ARG A 71 -14.68 -3.54 -47.56
CA ARG A 71 -13.39 -3.30 -46.88
C ARG A 71 -13.57 -2.68 -45.50
N ALA A 72 -14.58 -1.82 -45.32
CA ALA A 72 -14.89 -1.22 -44.02
C ALA A 72 -15.45 -2.25 -43.04
N ALA A 73 -16.35 -3.13 -43.49
CA ALA A 73 -16.89 -4.22 -42.69
C ALA A 73 -15.85 -5.30 -42.33
N ALA A 74 -14.85 -5.52 -43.21
CA ALA A 74 -13.79 -6.50 -43.01
C ALA A 74 -12.66 -6.02 -42.08
N ARG A 75 -12.68 -4.77 -41.59
CA ARG A 75 -11.66 -4.30 -40.63
C ARG A 75 -11.90 -4.96 -39.27
N PRO A 76 -10.96 -5.75 -38.74
CA PRO A 76 -11.08 -6.24 -37.38
C PRO A 76 -11.01 -5.04 -36.42
N VAL A 77 -11.89 -5.00 -35.42
CA VAL A 77 -11.84 -4.04 -34.32
C VAL A 77 -10.63 -4.38 -33.45
N ALA A 78 -9.42 -4.07 -33.94
CA ALA A 78 -8.17 -4.22 -33.21
C ALA A 78 -7.98 -3.03 -32.25
N ALA A 79 -8.97 -2.76 -31.42
CA ALA A 79 -8.90 -1.80 -30.33
C ALA A 79 -9.24 -2.55 -29.04
N GLY A 80 -8.23 -3.02 -28.29
CA GLY A 80 -8.53 -3.68 -27.02
C GLY A 80 -7.36 -4.12 -26.14
N ARG A 81 -6.17 -4.37 -26.68
CA ARG A 81 -5.09 -5.00 -25.87
C ARG A 81 -3.98 -4.06 -25.40
N ARG A 82 -3.70 -2.97 -26.12
CA ARG A 82 -2.68 -1.97 -25.73
C ARG A 82 -3.22 -0.85 -24.84
N GLY A 83 -4.53 -0.56 -24.92
CA GLY A 83 -5.20 0.39 -24.03
C GLY A 83 -5.33 -0.17 -22.61
N SER A 84 -5.80 -1.42 -22.47
CA SER A 84 -5.97 -2.08 -21.17
C SER A 84 -4.66 -2.22 -20.39
N LEU A 85 -3.55 -2.55 -21.07
CA LEU A 85 -2.24 -2.69 -20.43
C LEU A 85 -1.70 -1.36 -19.89
N ARG A 86 -1.94 -0.24 -20.60
CA ARG A 86 -1.53 1.10 -20.13
C ARG A 86 -2.37 1.56 -18.94
N TRP A 87 -3.67 1.26 -18.93
CA TRP A 87 -4.55 1.53 -17.79
C TRP A 87 -4.23 0.65 -16.57
N MET A 88 -3.83 -0.62 -16.78
CA MET A 88 -3.35 -1.47 -15.69
C MET A 88 -2.02 -0.97 -15.12
N ALA A 89 -1.10 -0.51 -15.96
CA ALA A 89 0.17 0.05 -15.51
C ALA A 89 -0.04 1.32 -14.66
N THR A 90 -0.90 2.25 -15.08
CA THR A 90 -1.21 3.46 -14.29
C THR A 90 -1.92 3.14 -12.99
N ALA A 91 -2.87 2.19 -12.99
CA ALA A 91 -3.53 1.73 -11.77
C ALA A 91 -2.54 1.10 -10.79
N ALA A 92 -1.61 0.27 -11.27
CA ALA A 92 -0.56 -0.32 -10.44
C ALA A 92 0.37 0.74 -9.85
N SER A 93 0.77 1.76 -10.64
CA SER A 93 1.60 2.86 -10.14
C SER A 93 0.91 3.67 -9.03
N LEU A 94 -0.38 3.93 -9.16
CA LEU A 94 -1.15 4.64 -8.12
C LEU A 94 -1.27 3.82 -6.84
N LEU A 95 -1.47 2.51 -6.93
CA LEU A 95 -1.51 1.62 -5.77
C LEU A 95 -0.16 1.57 -5.05
N VAL A 96 0.95 1.51 -5.79
CA VAL A 96 2.30 1.55 -5.21
C VAL A 96 2.58 2.91 -4.56
N ALA A 97 2.21 4.02 -5.20
CA ALA A 97 2.37 5.34 -4.62
C ALA A 97 1.53 5.52 -3.34
N ALA A 98 0.29 5.04 -3.35
CA ALA A 98 -0.60 5.09 -2.20
C ALA A 98 -0.10 4.20 -1.05
N SER A 99 0.40 3.00 -1.35
CA SER A 99 0.94 2.09 -0.32
C SER A 99 2.24 2.61 0.30
N LEU A 100 3.14 3.17 -0.52
CA LEU A 100 4.35 3.83 -0.03
C LEU A 100 4.01 5.09 0.79
N GLY A 101 3.05 5.90 0.34
CA GLY A 101 2.59 7.08 1.08
C GLY A 101 1.94 6.71 2.41
N TRP A 102 1.10 5.67 2.44
CA TRP A 102 0.46 5.16 3.64
C TRP A 102 1.49 4.58 4.62
N MET A 103 2.42 3.76 4.14
CA MET A 103 3.51 3.18 4.94
C MET A 103 4.44 4.26 5.52
N GLY A 104 4.87 5.21 4.69
CA GLY A 104 5.67 6.36 5.13
C GLY A 104 4.92 7.24 6.15
N GLY A 105 3.62 7.43 5.94
CA GLY A 105 2.73 8.11 6.90
C GLY A 105 2.70 7.40 8.25
N MET A 106 2.53 6.07 8.28
CA MET A 106 2.54 5.31 9.54
C MET A 106 3.89 5.43 10.26
N LEU A 107 5.02 5.25 9.56
CA LEU A 107 6.35 5.37 10.16
C LEU A 107 6.61 6.77 10.74
N THR A 108 6.28 7.83 9.99
CA THR A 108 6.47 9.21 10.46
C THR A 108 5.56 9.56 11.63
N THR A 109 4.33 9.05 11.66
CA THR A 109 3.44 9.25 12.81
C THR A 109 3.94 8.53 14.07
N GLN A 110 4.56 7.36 13.94
CA GLN A 110 5.14 6.66 15.10
C GLN A 110 6.32 7.42 15.69
N GLN A 111 7.28 7.87 14.85
CA GLN A 111 8.41 8.69 15.31
C GLN A 111 7.95 9.97 16.01
N GLY A 112 6.89 10.61 15.50
CA GLY A 112 6.30 11.79 16.13
C GLY A 112 5.75 11.51 17.53
N ARG A 113 5.06 10.37 17.71
CA ARG A 113 4.47 9.98 19.01
C ARG A 113 5.54 9.65 20.05
N GLU A 114 6.61 8.95 19.66
CA GLU A 114 7.72 8.65 20.56
C GLU A 114 8.43 9.92 21.05
N ALA A 115 8.69 10.87 20.15
CA ALA A 115 9.29 12.16 20.50
C ALA A 115 8.37 12.97 21.44
N ASP A 116 7.07 13.01 21.16
CA ASP A 116 6.10 13.72 21.99
C ASP A 116 5.96 13.09 23.40
N GLU A 117 6.10 11.76 23.50
CA GLU A 117 6.12 11.04 24.79
C GLU A 117 7.37 11.34 25.61
N LEU A 118 8.56 11.35 24.99
CA LEU A 118 9.81 11.72 25.67
C LEU A 118 9.75 13.15 26.19
N VAL A 119 9.25 14.09 25.39
CA VAL A 119 9.03 15.48 25.82
C VAL A 119 8.05 15.53 26.98
N SER A 120 6.95 14.77 26.93
CA SER A 120 5.98 14.72 28.03
C SER A 120 6.57 14.13 29.32
N GLY A 121 7.42 13.10 29.22
CA GLY A 121 8.20 12.55 30.33
C GLY A 121 9.16 13.59 30.92
N TYR A 122 9.86 14.33 30.05
CA TYR A 122 10.75 15.40 30.47
C TYR A 122 10.01 16.55 31.15
N LEU A 123 8.89 17.02 30.60
CA LEU A 123 8.11 18.10 31.19
C LEU A 123 7.62 17.76 32.60
N ARG A 124 7.29 16.49 32.88
CA ARG A 124 7.01 16.02 34.25
C ARG A 124 8.21 16.20 35.18
N VAL A 125 9.44 16.02 34.71
CA VAL A 125 10.67 16.23 35.48
C VAL A 125 11.02 17.72 35.60
N ALA A 126 10.85 18.48 34.53
CA ALA A 126 11.19 19.90 34.48
C ALA A 126 10.23 20.74 35.33
N SER A 127 8.92 20.46 35.26
CA SER A 127 7.85 21.25 35.88
C SER A 127 7.40 20.75 37.26
N SER A 128 7.88 19.60 37.75
CA SER A 128 7.50 19.08 39.07
C SER A 128 8.32 19.70 40.20
N GLU A 129 7.64 20.04 41.30
CA GLU A 129 8.27 20.36 42.60
C GLU A 129 9.06 19.18 43.17
N HIS A 130 8.68 17.96 42.82
CA HIS A 130 9.35 16.71 43.20
C HIS A 130 9.79 15.98 41.92
N PRO A 131 10.92 16.37 41.30
CA PRO A 131 11.35 15.87 39.99
C PRO A 131 11.89 14.44 40.01
N VAL A 132 12.11 13.88 41.20
CA VAL A 132 12.63 12.53 41.44
C VAL A 132 11.88 11.90 42.62
N ASP A 133 11.69 10.59 42.58
CA ASP A 133 11.07 9.83 43.68
C ASP A 133 12.10 9.49 44.76
N VAL A 134 13.39 9.48 44.40
CA VAL A 134 14.52 9.47 45.32
C VAL A 134 15.47 10.59 44.97
N VAL A 135 15.58 11.55 45.88
CA VAL A 135 16.60 12.60 45.86
C VAL A 135 17.88 12.01 46.44
N SER A 136 18.83 11.63 45.59
CA SER A 136 20.15 11.19 46.03
C SER A 136 21.17 11.31 44.91
N SER A 137 22.31 11.91 45.21
CA SER A 137 23.51 11.91 44.36
C SER A 137 24.33 10.63 44.49
N ASP A 138 24.08 9.81 45.52
CA ASP A 138 24.82 8.58 45.77
C ASP A 138 24.20 7.36 45.05
N ARG A 139 25.00 6.72 44.19
CA ARG A 139 24.66 5.48 43.48
C ARG A 139 24.25 4.35 44.42
N HIS A 140 24.78 4.32 45.64
CA HIS A 140 24.47 3.30 46.65
C HIS A 140 23.12 3.50 47.32
N THR A 141 22.43 4.61 47.06
CA THR A 141 21.05 4.85 47.51
C THR A 141 20.04 4.67 46.37
N VAL A 142 20.40 5.09 45.15
CA VAL A 142 19.50 5.01 43.99
C VAL A 142 19.35 3.58 43.45
N LYS A 143 20.45 2.81 43.33
CA LYS A 143 20.39 1.42 42.83
C LYS A 143 19.50 0.52 43.70
N PRO A 144 19.65 0.49 45.05
CA PRO A 144 18.76 -0.31 45.89
C PRO A 144 17.31 0.17 45.87
N TRP A 145 17.05 1.46 45.65
CA TRP A 145 15.66 1.96 45.58
C TRP A 145 14.90 1.41 44.37
N PHE A 146 15.57 1.19 43.24
CA PHE A 146 14.96 0.57 42.07
C PHE A 146 14.65 -0.92 42.30
N ALA A 147 15.32 -1.59 43.24
CA ALA A 147 15.08 -3.00 43.55
C ALA A 147 13.64 -3.23 43.99
N GLY A 148 12.93 -4.13 43.28
CA GLY A 148 11.52 -4.46 43.53
C GLY A 148 10.51 -3.46 42.93
N ARG A 149 10.96 -2.33 42.35
CA ARG A 149 10.08 -1.39 41.63
C ARG A 149 10.12 -1.61 40.12
N ILE A 150 11.25 -2.04 39.59
CA ILE A 150 11.49 -2.43 38.19
C ILE A 150 12.15 -3.82 38.13
N ASP A 151 12.04 -4.48 36.99
CA ASP A 151 12.48 -5.87 36.75
C ASP A 151 13.95 -6.00 36.31
N TYR A 152 14.72 -4.91 36.36
CA TYR A 152 16.14 -4.87 36.03
C TYR A 152 16.89 -3.87 36.93
N ALA A 153 18.23 -3.93 36.88
CA ALA A 153 19.10 -3.01 37.61
C ALA A 153 19.68 -1.96 36.64
N PRO A 154 19.23 -0.68 36.68
CA PRO A 154 19.75 0.34 35.79
C PRO A 154 21.20 0.69 36.16
N PRO A 155 22.09 0.92 35.18
CA PRO A 155 23.37 1.57 35.44
C PRO A 155 23.12 2.96 36.02
N VAL A 156 23.75 3.24 37.16
CA VAL A 156 23.69 4.54 37.82
C VAL A 156 25.12 4.99 38.08
N TYR A 157 25.47 6.11 37.46
CA TYR A 157 26.78 6.74 37.54
C TYR A 157 26.64 8.18 38.03
N ASP A 158 27.57 8.57 38.88
CA ASP A 158 27.77 9.97 39.24
C ASP A 158 28.67 10.61 38.18
N LEU A 159 28.14 11.59 37.46
CA LEU A 159 28.84 12.31 36.38
C LEU A 159 29.18 13.75 36.81
N THR A 160 29.27 14.02 38.12
CA THR A 160 29.60 15.34 38.66
C THR A 160 30.91 15.89 38.09
N THR A 161 31.93 15.05 37.90
CA THR A 161 33.23 15.46 37.33
C THR A 161 33.16 15.88 35.87
N SER A 162 32.15 15.38 35.13
CA SER A 162 31.86 15.76 33.75
C SER A 162 30.85 16.91 33.67
N GLY A 163 30.44 17.51 34.79
CA GLY A 163 29.48 18.62 34.83
C GLY A 163 28.02 18.21 34.83
N PHE A 164 27.73 16.92 35.10
CA PHE A 164 26.38 16.36 35.13
C PHE A 164 26.10 15.66 36.48
N PRO A 165 25.93 16.39 37.60
CA PRO A 165 25.64 15.75 38.88
C PRO A 165 24.33 14.96 38.83
N LEU A 166 24.34 13.75 39.39
CA LEU A 166 23.13 12.95 39.58
C LEU A 166 22.25 13.61 40.65
N LEU A 167 21.01 13.93 40.31
CA LEU A 167 20.02 14.50 41.24
C LEU A 167 19.15 13.40 41.87
N GLY A 168 18.94 12.30 41.14
CA GLY A 168 18.17 11.19 41.64
C GLY A 168 17.57 10.31 40.55
N GLY A 169 16.57 9.52 40.95
CA GLY A 169 15.86 8.61 40.07
C GLY A 169 14.36 8.59 40.33
N ARG A 170 13.61 8.16 39.32
CA ARG A 170 12.17 7.90 39.40
C ARG A 170 11.79 6.73 38.50
N VAL A 171 10.60 6.18 38.72
CA VAL A 171 10.02 5.16 37.83
C VAL A 171 8.93 5.82 36.99
N ASP A 172 8.97 5.60 35.69
CA ASP A 172 7.88 5.97 34.77
C ASP A 172 7.28 4.72 34.14
N ILE A 173 6.20 4.90 33.37
CA ILE A 173 5.56 3.83 32.61
C ILE A 173 5.61 4.20 31.13
N HIS A 174 6.22 3.35 30.32
CA HIS A 174 6.29 3.45 28.86
C HIS A 174 5.74 2.14 28.27
N ASP A 175 4.75 2.19 27.38
CA ASP A 175 4.11 1.01 26.79
C ASP A 175 3.71 -0.09 27.80
N SER A 176 3.13 0.30 28.94
CA SER A 176 2.77 -0.61 30.06
C SER A 176 3.96 -1.31 30.75
N ARG A 177 5.19 -0.90 30.47
CA ARG A 177 6.41 -1.33 31.15
C ARG A 177 6.90 -0.25 32.10
N LYS A 178 7.31 -0.64 33.31
CA LYS A 178 8.00 0.28 34.22
C LYS A 178 9.43 0.53 33.75
N VAL A 179 9.79 1.79 33.58
CA VAL A 179 11.12 2.21 33.10
C VAL A 179 11.83 3.07 34.15
N ALA A 180 13.15 2.94 34.22
CA ALA A 180 13.98 3.79 35.05
C ALA A 180 14.20 5.15 34.37
N VAL A 181 14.02 6.22 35.12
CA VAL A 181 14.41 7.57 34.71
C VAL A 181 15.40 8.11 35.73
N LEU A 182 16.61 8.43 35.28
CA LEU A 182 17.63 9.13 36.05
C LEU A 182 17.59 10.60 35.69
N VAL A 183 17.70 11.47 36.70
CA VAL A 183 17.68 12.91 36.48
C VAL A 183 19.04 13.48 36.84
N TYR A 184 19.67 14.10 35.86
CA TYR A 184 20.95 14.77 35.99
C TYR A 184 20.75 16.29 35.93
N GLY A 185 21.58 17.04 36.67
CA GLY A 185 21.65 18.49 36.57
C GLY A 185 22.70 18.92 35.55
N HIS A 186 22.51 20.07 34.92
CA HIS A 186 23.55 20.77 34.17
C HIS A 186 23.29 22.28 34.22
N ASN A 187 24.10 23.02 34.97
CA ASN A 187 23.83 24.42 35.32
C ASN A 187 22.44 24.57 35.97
N GLN A 188 21.53 25.37 35.39
CA GLN A 188 20.13 25.50 35.83
C GLN A 188 19.18 24.51 35.14
N HIS A 189 19.67 23.74 34.18
CA HIS A 189 18.89 22.82 33.38
C HIS A 189 18.93 21.40 33.97
N LYS A 190 17.93 20.60 33.63
CA LYS A 190 17.87 19.18 33.99
C LYS A 190 17.94 18.35 32.72
N VAL A 191 18.57 17.18 32.80
CA VAL A 191 18.58 16.15 31.76
C VAL A 191 17.90 14.91 32.33
N ALA A 192 16.80 14.49 31.71
CA ALA A 192 16.13 13.25 32.08
C ALA A 192 16.60 12.12 31.15
N LEU A 193 17.26 11.11 31.71
CA LEU A 193 17.71 9.91 31.02
C LEU A 193 16.77 8.76 31.36
N THR A 194 15.98 8.33 30.39
CA THR A 194 15.18 7.10 30.49
C THR A 194 15.99 5.95 29.92
N LEU A 195 16.01 4.81 30.62
CA LEU A 195 16.76 3.64 30.15
C LEU A 195 16.07 2.33 30.48
N TRP A 196 16.25 1.33 29.61
CA TRP A 196 15.75 -0.03 29.79
C TRP A 196 16.64 -1.05 29.06
N PRO A 197 16.62 -2.34 29.44
CA PRO A 197 17.34 -3.39 28.73
C PRO A 197 16.99 -3.42 27.24
N ALA A 198 18.01 -3.38 26.39
CA ALA A 198 17.86 -3.34 24.94
C ALA A 198 17.48 -4.75 24.43
N ALA A 199 16.52 -4.83 23.50
CA ALA A 199 16.30 -6.07 22.75
C ALA A 199 17.58 -6.39 21.94
N GLU A 200 18.01 -7.65 21.88
CA GLU A 200 19.31 -8.10 21.34
C GLU A 200 19.89 -7.27 20.18
N GLY A 201 21.20 -6.99 20.20
CA GLY A 201 21.88 -6.25 19.12
C GLY A 201 23.06 -5.40 19.59
N ASN A 202 23.88 -4.95 18.63
CA ASN A 202 25.05 -4.10 18.89
C ASN A 202 24.64 -2.70 19.42
N GLY A 203 25.61 -1.98 19.98
CA GLY A 203 25.43 -0.56 20.32
C GLY A 203 25.11 0.28 19.08
N THR A 204 24.38 1.36 19.27
CA THR A 204 24.04 2.32 18.20
C THR A 204 24.62 3.68 18.55
N PRO A 205 25.08 4.46 17.55
CA PRO A 205 25.56 5.82 17.80
C PRO A 205 24.44 6.70 18.35
N VAL A 206 24.84 7.83 18.96
CA VAL A 206 23.91 8.83 19.46
C VAL A 206 23.20 9.52 18.31
N GLU A 207 21.88 9.32 18.21
CA GLU A 207 21.03 10.04 17.30
C GLU A 207 20.33 11.18 18.05
N MET A 208 20.54 12.42 17.58
CA MET A 208 19.94 13.61 18.17
C MET A 208 18.84 14.18 17.29
N SER A 209 17.76 14.62 17.92
CA SER A 209 16.68 15.35 17.26
C SER A 209 16.23 16.54 18.12
N ARG A 210 15.46 17.46 17.51
CA ARG A 210 14.86 18.58 18.24
C ARG A 210 13.35 18.55 18.09
N ARG A 211 12.66 18.78 19.19
CA ARG A 211 11.19 18.81 19.24
C ARG A 211 10.73 19.87 20.23
N ASN A 212 9.92 20.84 19.79
CA ASN A 212 9.33 21.89 20.64
C ASN A 212 10.33 22.65 21.52
N GLY A 213 11.56 22.86 21.05
CA GLY A 213 12.62 23.53 21.81
C GLY A 213 13.46 22.62 22.70
N PHE A 214 13.11 21.35 22.82
CA PHE A 214 13.88 20.34 23.57
C PHE A 214 14.80 19.56 22.64
N VAL A 215 15.99 19.22 23.15
CA VAL A 215 16.91 18.29 22.53
C VAL A 215 16.59 16.89 23.04
N LEU A 216 16.41 15.97 22.10
CA LEU A 216 16.22 14.55 22.36
C LEU A 216 17.45 13.80 21.84
N ALA A 217 17.96 12.86 22.63
CA ALA A 217 19.01 11.96 22.22
C ALA A 217 18.57 10.51 22.44
N GLN A 218 18.85 9.63 21.50
CA GLN A 218 18.57 8.19 21.61
C GLN A 218 19.77 7.38 21.16
N TRP A 219 20.12 6.36 21.93
CA TRP A 219 21.25 5.47 21.63
C TRP A 219 21.16 4.15 22.40
N ARG A 220 22.07 3.23 22.08
CA ARG A 220 22.21 1.95 22.77
C ARG A 220 23.66 1.74 23.13
N HIS A 221 23.91 1.49 24.41
CA HIS A 221 25.24 1.17 24.93
C HIS A 221 25.13 0.31 26.19
N GLY A 222 26.16 -0.50 26.47
CA GLY A 222 26.20 -1.32 27.68
C GLY A 222 25.05 -2.32 27.88
N GLY A 223 24.30 -2.67 26.82
CA GLY A 223 23.11 -3.53 26.91
C GLY A 223 21.80 -2.81 27.27
N PHE A 224 21.82 -1.47 27.31
CA PHE A 224 20.65 -0.64 27.57
C PHE A 224 20.29 0.20 26.35
N GLU A 225 18.99 0.36 26.11
CA GLU A 225 18.44 1.41 25.28
C GLU A 225 18.27 2.65 26.15
N MET A 226 18.74 3.78 25.66
CA MET A 226 18.84 5.04 26.39
C MET A 226 18.19 6.15 25.57
N ARG A 227 17.32 6.90 26.22
CA ARG A 227 16.68 8.08 25.64
C ARG A 227 16.77 9.24 26.62
N ALA A 228 17.42 10.32 26.21
CA ALA A 228 17.57 11.53 27.00
C ALA A 228 16.75 12.68 26.42
N ALA A 229 16.20 13.51 27.29
CA ALA A 229 15.46 14.71 26.93
C ALA A 229 15.85 15.87 27.85
N SER A 230 16.06 17.04 27.27
CA SER A 230 16.44 18.26 27.99
C SER A 230 16.24 19.53 27.14
N ASP A 231 16.30 20.69 27.78
CA ASP A 231 16.37 22.02 27.16
C ASP A 231 17.80 22.58 27.05
N VAL A 232 18.83 21.77 27.37
CA VAL A 232 20.26 22.12 27.16
C VAL A 232 20.63 22.26 25.68
N GLN A 233 21.80 22.83 25.41
CA GLN A 233 22.30 22.92 24.03
C GLN A 233 22.65 21.53 23.48
N PRO A 234 22.56 21.30 22.15
CA PRO A 234 22.89 20.01 21.56
C PRO A 234 24.32 19.53 21.86
N THR A 235 25.28 20.46 21.96
CA THR A 235 26.66 20.16 22.34
C THR A 235 26.77 19.62 23.77
N ASP A 236 25.96 20.15 24.69
CA ASP A 236 25.92 19.69 26.07
C ASP A 236 25.23 18.33 26.17
N MET A 237 24.18 18.08 25.36
CA MET A 237 23.54 16.77 25.25
C MET A 237 24.49 15.71 24.68
N GLU A 238 25.28 16.06 23.67
CA GLU A 238 26.31 15.17 23.10
C GLU A 238 27.40 14.85 24.13
N ALA A 239 27.87 15.85 24.88
CA ALA A 239 28.81 15.67 25.98
C ALA A 239 28.24 14.78 27.10
N PHE A 240 26.95 14.95 27.42
CA PHE A 240 26.26 14.10 28.39
C PHE A 240 26.20 12.64 27.94
N ALA A 241 25.76 12.37 26.71
CA ALA A 241 25.69 11.01 26.18
C ALA A 241 27.07 10.34 26.17
N LYS A 242 28.10 11.09 25.77
CA LYS A 242 29.49 10.61 25.82
C LYS A 242 29.93 10.28 27.25
N ALA A 243 29.62 11.14 28.23
CA ALA A 243 29.99 10.90 29.62
C ALA A 243 29.32 9.65 30.22
N ILE A 244 28.08 9.35 29.81
CA ILE A 244 27.40 8.11 30.17
C ILE A 244 28.11 6.90 29.56
N ASP A 245 28.44 6.95 28.26
CA ASP A 245 29.09 5.83 27.58
C ASP A 245 30.49 5.54 28.17
N ASP A 246 31.28 6.59 28.41
CA ASP A 246 32.58 6.49 29.07
C ASP A 246 32.44 5.87 30.48
N ALA A 247 31.40 6.25 31.24
CA ALA A 247 31.17 5.70 32.58
C ALA A 247 30.75 4.22 32.55
N ILE A 248 29.96 3.81 31.56
CA ILE A 248 29.59 2.41 31.33
C ILE A 248 30.84 1.59 30.99
N ASP A 249 31.69 2.10 30.11
CA ASP A 249 32.89 1.36 29.66
C ASP A 249 33.92 1.21 30.79
N ASN A 250 34.02 2.18 31.69
CA ASN A 250 34.93 2.14 32.84
C ASN A 250 34.46 1.22 34.00
N ASP A 251 33.17 0.82 34.02
CA ASP A 251 32.59 -0.05 35.07
C ASP A 251 32.60 -1.55 34.66
N ARG A 252 33.03 -1.88 33.43
CA ARG A 252 33.17 -3.25 32.89
C ARG A 252 34.58 -3.81 33.08
#